data_AF-A0A318YYI3-F1
#
_entry.id   AF-A0A318YYI3-F1
#
_cell.length_a   1.000
_cell.length_b   1.000
_cell.length_c   1.000
_cell.angle_alpha   90.00
_cell.angle_beta   90.00
_cell.angle_gamma   90.00
#
_symmetry.space_group_name_H-M   'P 1'
#
loop_
_entity.id
_entity.type
_entity.pdbx_description
1 polymer ?
#
loop_
_entity_poly.entity_id
_entity_poly.type
_entity_poly.pdbx_seq_one_letter_code
_entity_poly.pdbx_strand_id
1 'polypeptide(L)'
;MWHTVKTYFAESNSLLQFCSHLCELKSYPNKNSNTEYGVDLDEDCMRIFSALGDISRPPCTCNETQSLYDHIDAYIKNHPKHHIKDYSIHTGKGDTCIEELCRYVMRDVLQWWANWHGSIAGHRWKHLYIAFTTTFDEIAIPPQDLADGSFRFLGNSLADVLEGLRLEGVHPDDIKLLEMYLWRQSIIQYLEKVDPTIREILIGKTTLMTLWRVLTAGTHSAAVFLLTSKGIRP
;
A
#
# COMPACT_ATOMS: atom_id res chain seq x y z
N MET A 1 -4.05 -16.87 -2.69
CA MET A 1 -3.61 -15.50 -2.38
C MET A 1 -4.78 -14.61 -1.95
N TRP A 2 -5.68 -14.16 -2.84
CA TRP A 2 -6.78 -13.26 -2.47
C TRP A 2 -7.69 -13.77 -1.34
N HIS A 3 -8.12 -15.03 -1.41
CA HIS A 3 -8.91 -15.65 -0.33
C HIS A 3 -8.15 -15.64 1.01
N THR A 4 -6.84 -15.92 1.01
CA THR A 4 -5.99 -15.89 2.20
C THR A 4 -5.92 -14.50 2.81
N VAL A 5 -5.72 -13.47 1.97
CA VAL A 5 -5.73 -12.07 2.41
C VAL A 5 -7.10 -11.74 3.03
N LYS A 6 -8.21 -12.15 2.38
CA LYS A 6 -9.59 -12.02 2.91
C LYS A 6 -9.73 -12.61 4.29
N THR A 7 -9.35 -13.87 4.48
CA THR A 7 -9.47 -14.52 5.78
C THR A 7 -8.63 -13.82 6.85
N TYR A 8 -7.38 -13.46 6.54
CA TYR A 8 -6.47 -12.84 7.50
C TYR A 8 -6.99 -11.51 8.05
N PHE A 9 -7.51 -10.63 7.18
CA PHE A 9 -8.02 -9.32 7.60
C PHE A 9 -9.53 -9.31 7.92
N ALA A 10 -10.26 -10.40 7.66
CA ALA A 10 -11.67 -10.54 8.07
C ALA A 10 -11.80 -10.66 9.60
N GLU A 11 -10.86 -11.31 10.26
CA GLU A 11 -10.81 -11.39 11.73
C GLU A 11 -10.54 -10.02 12.38
N SER A 12 -9.98 -9.06 11.64
CA SER A 12 -9.68 -7.70 12.10
C SER A 12 -10.75 -6.66 11.72
N ASN A 13 -12.00 -7.07 11.46
CA ASN A 13 -13.16 -6.23 11.12
C ASN A 13 -13.12 -5.44 9.81
N SER A 14 -12.05 -5.46 8.99
CA SER A 14 -12.17 -5.18 7.54
C SER A 14 -10.87 -5.40 6.75
N LEU A 15 -11.01 -5.85 5.50
CA LEU A 15 -9.89 -6.00 4.56
C LEU A 15 -9.42 -4.66 3.95
N LEU A 16 -10.32 -3.68 3.86
CA LEU A 16 -10.12 -2.39 3.19
C LEU A 16 -10.48 -1.18 4.06
N GLN A 17 -11.04 -1.33 5.27
CA GLN A 17 -11.39 -0.18 6.14
C GLN A 17 -10.28 0.06 7.17
N PHE A 18 -10.10 1.32 7.55
CA PHE A 18 -9.38 1.65 8.79
C PHE A 18 -10.31 1.39 9.98
N CYS A 19 -9.75 1.08 11.15
CA CYS A 19 -10.47 1.12 12.44
C CYS A 19 -10.92 2.53 12.84
N SER A 20 -10.98 3.47 11.89
CA SER A 20 -11.37 4.85 12.05
C SER A 20 -12.44 5.14 11.00
N HIS A 21 -13.69 5.06 11.42
CA HIS A 21 -14.79 5.42 10.54
C HIS A 21 -14.91 6.95 10.50
N LEU A 22 -14.87 7.55 9.32
CA LEU A 22 -15.09 9.01 9.18
C LEU A 22 -16.45 9.44 9.77
N CYS A 23 -17.45 8.54 9.83
CA CYS A 23 -18.73 8.80 10.49
C CYS A 23 -18.65 8.82 12.02
N GLU A 24 -17.59 8.25 12.62
CA GLU A 24 -17.35 8.25 14.07
C GLU A 24 -16.48 9.43 14.51
N LEU A 25 -15.84 10.14 13.57
CA LEU A 25 -15.09 11.36 13.86
C LEU A 25 -16.06 12.43 14.36
N LYS A 26 -15.91 12.80 15.63
CA LYS A 26 -16.57 13.98 16.20
C LYS A 26 -15.94 15.23 15.61
N SER A 27 -16.76 16.25 15.31
CA SER A 27 -16.26 17.58 14.94
C SER A 27 -15.32 18.09 16.04
N TYR A 28 -14.10 18.50 15.68
CA TYR A 28 -13.16 19.07 16.63
C TYR A 28 -13.76 20.35 17.25
N PRO A 29 -13.70 20.52 18.58
CA PRO A 29 -14.34 21.66 19.25
C PRO A 29 -13.68 23.00 18.93
N ASN A 30 -12.40 23.02 18.52
CA ASN A 30 -11.64 24.24 18.22
C ASN A 30 -10.96 24.12 16.85
N LYS A 31 -10.98 25.20 16.06
CA LYS A 31 -10.61 25.25 14.64
C LYS A 31 -9.10 25.16 14.30
N ASN A 32 -8.18 25.08 15.28
CA ASN A 32 -6.74 25.12 15.01
C ASN A 32 -5.92 24.35 16.07
N SER A 33 -5.78 23.03 15.91
CA SER A 33 -4.93 22.19 16.77
C SER A 33 -3.88 21.43 15.94
N ASN A 34 -3.28 22.09 14.96
CA ASN A 34 -2.38 21.45 13.99
C ASN A 34 -0.97 21.15 14.54
N THR A 35 -0.67 21.60 15.76
CA THR A 35 0.62 21.39 16.43
C THR A 35 0.96 19.92 16.68
N GLU A 36 -0.02 19.01 16.63
CA GLU A 36 0.20 17.57 16.82
C GLU A 36 0.68 16.84 15.54
N TYR A 37 0.52 17.44 14.36
CA TYR A 37 0.86 16.80 13.07
C TYR A 37 2.23 17.24 12.50
N GLY A 38 2.98 18.08 13.21
CA GLY A 38 4.35 18.45 12.84
C GLY A 38 4.47 19.31 11.58
N VAL A 39 3.36 19.87 11.07
CA VAL A 39 3.33 20.76 9.91
C VAL A 39 2.39 21.93 10.22
N ASP A 40 2.89 23.16 10.15
CA ASP A 40 2.06 24.36 10.21
C ASP A 40 1.33 24.51 8.87
N LEU A 41 0.04 24.16 8.84
CA LEU A 41 -0.81 24.37 7.69
C LEU A 41 -1.39 25.77 7.73
N ASP A 42 -1.22 26.53 6.65
CA ASP A 42 -1.77 27.86 6.48
C ASP A 42 -3.30 27.89 6.72
N GLU A 43 -3.78 28.92 7.42
CA GLU A 43 -5.16 29.05 7.87
C GLU A 43 -6.16 29.12 6.70
N ASP A 44 -5.75 29.64 5.54
CA ASP A 44 -6.56 29.66 4.32
C ASP A 44 -6.63 28.27 3.65
N CYS A 45 -5.57 27.46 3.76
CA CYS A 45 -5.62 26.05 3.35
C CYS A 45 -6.57 25.26 4.27
N MET A 46 -6.58 25.57 5.57
CA MET A 46 -7.50 24.97 6.53
C MET A 46 -8.96 25.32 6.24
N ARG A 47 -9.28 26.51 5.71
CA ARG A 47 -10.67 26.84 5.31
C ARG A 47 -11.19 25.90 4.23
N ILE A 48 -10.35 25.46 3.30
CA ILE A 48 -10.73 24.49 2.26
C ILE A 48 -11.05 23.14 2.91
N PHE A 49 -10.19 22.64 3.80
CA PHE A 49 -10.42 21.37 4.51
C PHE A 49 -11.55 21.43 5.55
N SER A 50 -11.77 22.59 6.18
CA SER A 50 -12.85 22.84 7.15
C SER A 50 -14.20 22.97 6.47
N ALA A 51 -14.26 23.66 5.32
CA ALA A 51 -15.46 23.72 4.49
C ALA A 51 -15.83 22.35 3.91
N LEU A 52 -14.83 21.51 3.59
CA LEU A 52 -15.07 20.10 3.29
C LEU A 52 -15.64 19.36 4.52
N GLY A 53 -15.11 19.58 5.73
CA GLY A 53 -15.60 18.93 6.95
C GLY A 53 -17.07 19.22 7.33
N ASP A 54 -17.59 20.41 7.06
CA ASP A 54 -18.96 20.81 7.42
C ASP A 54 -19.98 20.66 6.28
N ILE A 55 -19.57 20.80 5.02
CA ILE A 55 -20.47 20.82 3.85
C ILE A 55 -20.26 19.59 2.95
N SER A 56 -19.18 18.83 3.15
CA SER A 56 -18.78 17.70 2.31
C SER A 56 -18.00 16.67 3.11
N ARG A 57 -18.53 16.25 4.27
CA ARG A 57 -17.96 15.10 4.99
C ARG A 57 -17.78 13.99 3.97
N PRO A 58 -16.55 13.51 3.73
CA PRO A 58 -16.34 12.46 2.76
C PRO A 58 -17.24 11.29 3.21
N PRO A 59 -18.11 10.75 2.34
CA PRO A 59 -19.00 9.67 2.76
C PRO A 59 -18.16 8.54 3.33
N CYS A 60 -18.53 8.02 4.51
CA CYS A 60 -17.84 6.85 5.06
C CYS A 60 -17.94 5.72 4.04
N THR A 61 -16.84 5.01 3.82
CA THR A 61 -16.80 3.82 2.96
C THR A 61 -17.46 2.58 3.58
N CYS A 62 -18.04 2.74 4.78
CA CYS A 62 -18.75 1.76 5.59
C CYS A 62 -19.74 0.91 4.77
N ASN A 63 -20.44 1.52 3.81
CA ASN A 63 -21.47 0.84 2.99
C ASN A 63 -21.06 0.63 1.52
N GLU A 64 -19.85 1.04 1.12
CA GLU A 64 -19.50 1.20 -0.30
C GLU A 64 -18.36 0.29 -0.76
N THR A 65 -17.61 -0.27 0.18
CA THR A 65 -16.52 -1.21 -0.12
C THR A 65 -17.04 -2.56 -0.64
N GLN A 66 -18.27 -2.97 -0.31
CA GLN A 66 -18.86 -4.23 -0.76
C GLN A 66 -18.92 -4.36 -2.28
N SER A 67 -19.39 -3.32 -2.96
CA SER A 67 -19.44 -3.31 -4.44
C SER A 67 -18.06 -3.50 -5.09
N LEU A 68 -17.02 -2.90 -4.50
CA LEU A 68 -15.64 -3.05 -4.95
C LEU A 68 -15.10 -4.45 -4.66
N TYR A 69 -15.44 -5.05 -3.51
CA TYR A 69 -15.10 -6.45 -3.22
C TYR A 69 -15.74 -7.42 -4.19
N ASP A 70 -17.03 -7.27 -4.43
CA ASP A 70 -17.79 -8.15 -5.32
C ASP A 70 -17.24 -8.07 -6.74
N HIS A 71 -16.85 -6.87 -7.18
CA HIS A 71 -16.18 -6.63 -8.46
C HIS A 71 -14.81 -7.31 -8.52
N ILE A 72 -13.96 -7.15 -7.51
CA ILE A 72 -12.64 -7.82 -7.42
C ILE A 72 -12.82 -9.35 -7.42
N ASP A 73 -13.77 -9.88 -6.67
CA ASP A 73 -14.07 -11.32 -6.61
C ASP A 73 -14.54 -11.85 -7.97
N ALA A 74 -15.41 -11.11 -8.65
CA ALA A 74 -15.88 -11.46 -10.00
C ALA A 74 -14.73 -11.42 -11.00
N TYR A 75 -13.87 -10.39 -10.94
CA TYR A 75 -12.72 -10.27 -11.82
C TYR A 75 -11.79 -11.47 -11.65
N ILE A 76 -11.35 -11.76 -10.42
CA ILE A 76 -10.41 -12.85 -10.12
C ILE A 76 -10.97 -14.23 -10.53
N LYS A 77 -12.28 -14.45 -10.42
CA LYS A 77 -12.91 -15.73 -10.83
C LYS A 77 -12.97 -15.92 -12.34
N ASN A 78 -13.18 -14.83 -13.08
CA ASN A 78 -13.54 -14.91 -14.50
C ASN A 78 -12.38 -14.60 -15.46
N HIS A 79 -11.29 -14.00 -14.97
CA HIS A 79 -10.20 -13.55 -15.84
C HIS A 79 -9.12 -14.61 -16.05
N PRO A 80 -8.46 -14.58 -17.22
CA PRO A 80 -7.38 -15.50 -17.55
C PRO A 80 -6.21 -15.37 -16.57
N LYS A 81 -5.42 -16.45 -16.45
CA LYS A 81 -4.20 -16.49 -15.63
C LYS A 81 -3.16 -15.44 -16.04
N HIS A 82 -3.17 -15.04 -17.31
CA HIS A 82 -2.28 -14.03 -17.87
C HIS A 82 -3.09 -12.93 -18.53
N HIS A 83 -2.72 -11.68 -18.30
CA HIS A 83 -3.33 -10.51 -18.92
C HIS A 83 -2.36 -9.89 -19.94
N ILE A 84 -2.86 -9.26 -20.99
CA ILE A 84 -2.01 -8.60 -22.01
C ILE A 84 -1.14 -7.46 -21.44
N LYS A 85 -1.49 -6.98 -20.25
CA LYS A 85 -0.75 -5.94 -19.52
C LYS A 85 0.21 -6.50 -18.49
N ASP A 86 0.35 -7.82 -18.37
CA ASP A 86 1.35 -8.41 -17.47
C ASP A 86 2.71 -7.81 -17.78
N TYR A 87 3.43 -7.39 -16.74
CA TYR A 87 4.75 -6.78 -16.85
C TYR A 87 4.83 -5.45 -17.64
N SER A 88 3.69 -4.83 -17.94
CA SER A 88 3.68 -3.47 -18.48
C SER A 88 4.17 -2.46 -17.43
N ILE A 89 4.88 -1.42 -17.90
CA ILE A 89 5.46 -0.34 -17.09
C ILE A 89 4.48 0.85 -17.04
N HIS A 90 4.26 1.42 -15.86
CA HIS A 90 3.28 2.47 -15.56
C HIS A 90 3.90 3.73 -14.94
N THR A 91 5.22 3.91 -15.02
CA THR A 91 5.94 4.96 -14.29
C THR A 91 5.68 6.39 -14.78
N GLY A 92 5.29 6.53 -16.04
CA GLY A 92 5.22 7.83 -16.72
C GLY A 92 6.58 8.51 -16.92
N LYS A 93 7.69 7.87 -16.52
CA LYS A 93 9.07 8.40 -16.54
C LYS A 93 9.85 8.00 -17.79
N GLY A 94 9.24 7.21 -18.68
CA GLY A 94 9.87 6.75 -19.92
C GLY A 94 10.85 5.59 -19.74
N ASP A 95 10.76 4.86 -18.62
CA ASP A 95 11.59 3.68 -18.38
C ASP A 95 11.39 2.62 -19.47
N THR A 96 12.50 2.05 -19.95
CA THR A 96 12.48 1.19 -21.15
C THR A 96 12.49 -0.30 -20.82
N CYS A 97 12.89 -0.69 -19.62
CA CYS A 97 12.87 -2.08 -19.17
C CYS A 97 12.68 -2.21 -17.65
N ILE A 98 12.19 -3.39 -17.24
CA ILE A 98 11.90 -3.71 -15.83
C ILE A 98 13.16 -3.70 -14.98
N GLU A 99 14.30 -4.15 -15.53
CA GLU A 99 15.54 -4.22 -14.76
C GLU A 99 16.04 -2.83 -14.34
N GLU A 100 15.98 -1.87 -15.27
CA GLU A 100 16.34 -0.47 -15.01
C GLU A 100 15.40 0.14 -13.97
N LEU A 101 14.10 -0.07 -14.12
CA LEU A 101 13.08 0.38 -13.18
C LEU A 101 13.32 -0.19 -11.78
N CYS A 102 13.61 -1.49 -11.64
CA CYS A 102 13.95 -2.10 -10.35
C CYS A 102 15.17 -1.43 -9.70
N ARG A 103 16.18 -1.03 -10.49
CA ARG A 103 17.35 -0.30 -9.96
C ARG A 103 16.97 1.11 -9.49
N TYR A 104 16.10 1.82 -10.22
CA TYR A 104 15.60 3.13 -9.79
C TYR A 104 14.73 3.06 -8.55
N VAL A 105 13.84 2.08 -8.47
CA VAL A 105 13.06 1.81 -7.24
C VAL A 105 13.99 1.57 -6.07
N MET A 106 15.03 0.74 -6.23
CA MET A 106 15.97 0.48 -5.14
C MET A 106 16.74 1.75 -4.73
N ARG A 107 17.19 2.57 -5.69
CA ARG A 107 17.82 3.87 -5.41
C ARG A 107 16.89 4.75 -4.57
N ASP A 108 15.64 4.89 -4.98
CA ASP A 108 14.66 5.77 -4.34
C ASP A 108 14.33 5.27 -2.92
N VAL A 109 14.24 3.95 -2.73
CA VAL A 109 14.06 3.34 -1.41
C VAL A 109 15.26 3.58 -0.50
N LEU A 110 16.50 3.46 -1.00
CA LEU A 110 17.69 3.75 -0.20
C LEU A 110 17.75 5.22 0.21
N GLN A 111 17.39 6.13 -0.69
CA GLN A 111 17.32 7.56 -0.40
C GLN A 111 16.24 7.87 0.64
N TRP A 112 15.03 7.32 0.45
CA TRP A 112 13.93 7.44 1.42
C TRP A 112 14.35 6.89 2.79
N TRP A 113 14.96 5.71 2.83
CA TRP A 113 15.42 5.09 4.07
C TRP A 113 16.47 5.94 4.77
N ALA A 114 17.47 6.44 4.04
CA ALA A 114 18.49 7.32 4.61
C ALA A 114 17.87 8.58 5.25
N ASN A 115 16.85 9.16 4.62
CA ASN A 115 16.17 10.35 5.14
C ASN A 115 15.42 10.07 6.46
N TRP A 116 14.74 8.94 6.58
CA TRP A 116 13.90 8.63 7.76
C TRP A 116 14.63 7.88 8.88
N HIS A 117 15.57 7.01 8.52
CA HIS A 117 16.31 6.18 9.46
C HIS A 117 17.66 6.77 9.85
N GLY A 118 18.30 7.54 8.95
CA GLY A 118 19.63 8.13 9.16
C GLY A 118 20.82 7.20 8.87
N SER A 119 20.58 5.91 8.58
CA SER A 119 21.63 4.97 8.17
C SER A 119 21.08 3.86 7.29
N ILE A 120 21.82 3.53 6.23
CA ILE A 120 21.52 2.42 5.31
C ILE A 120 22.16 1.08 5.74
N ALA A 121 23.10 1.08 6.68
CA ALA A 121 23.80 -0.15 7.04
C ALA A 121 22.90 -1.09 7.87
N GLY A 122 23.01 -2.40 7.66
CA GLY A 122 22.36 -3.42 8.50
C GLY A 122 20.86 -3.64 8.26
N HIS A 123 20.29 -3.14 7.16
CA HIS A 123 18.84 -3.18 6.88
C HIS A 123 18.50 -3.66 5.46
N ARG A 124 19.38 -4.46 4.85
CA ARG A 124 19.27 -4.90 3.45
C ARG A 124 17.89 -5.49 3.13
N TRP A 125 17.39 -6.37 3.99
CA TRP A 125 16.13 -7.07 3.74
C TRP A 125 14.91 -6.18 3.97
N LYS A 126 14.97 -5.25 4.93
CA LYS A 126 13.95 -4.19 5.07
C LYS A 126 13.91 -3.29 3.84
N HIS A 127 15.07 -2.94 3.27
CA HIS A 127 15.13 -2.17 2.03
C HIS A 127 14.51 -2.92 0.86
N LEU A 128 14.88 -4.19 0.67
CA LEU A 128 14.32 -5.01 -0.40
C LEU A 128 12.81 -5.17 -0.26
N TYR A 129 12.28 -5.34 0.95
CA TYR A 129 10.84 -5.38 1.16
C TYR A 129 10.18 -4.07 0.71
N ILE A 130 10.70 -2.91 1.15
CA ILE A 130 10.12 -1.62 0.76
C ILE A 130 10.20 -1.45 -0.77
N ALA A 131 11.29 -1.92 -1.39
CA ALA A 131 11.41 -1.93 -2.84
C ALA A 131 10.33 -2.79 -3.53
N PHE A 132 9.96 -3.95 -2.97
CA PHE A 132 8.79 -4.70 -3.43
C PHE A 132 7.50 -3.87 -3.34
N THR A 133 7.25 -3.18 -2.21
CA THR A 133 6.06 -2.33 -2.09
C THR A 133 6.03 -1.25 -3.17
N THR A 134 7.14 -0.58 -3.44
CA THR A 134 7.19 0.51 -4.42
C THR A 134 7.08 0.00 -5.87
N THR A 135 7.61 -1.19 -6.16
CA THR A 135 7.64 -1.73 -7.52
C THR A 135 6.24 -1.96 -8.09
N PHE A 136 5.28 -2.32 -7.24
CA PHE A 136 3.90 -2.58 -7.68
C PHE A 136 3.16 -1.33 -8.13
N ASP A 137 3.59 -0.12 -7.75
CA ASP A 137 3.07 1.11 -8.38
C ASP A 137 3.51 1.22 -9.84
N GLU A 138 4.74 0.77 -10.11
CA GLU A 138 5.46 1.03 -11.34
C GLU A 138 5.27 -0.07 -12.40
N ILE A 139 5.00 -1.33 -11.99
CA ILE A 139 4.85 -2.49 -12.89
C ILE A 139 3.55 -3.26 -12.59
N ALA A 140 2.84 -3.69 -13.64
CA ALA A 140 1.73 -4.64 -13.54
C ALA A 140 2.22 -6.08 -13.33
N ILE A 141 2.73 -6.38 -12.13
CA ILE A 141 3.21 -7.73 -11.78
C ILE A 141 2.01 -8.62 -11.44
N PRO A 142 1.83 -9.78 -12.10
CA PRO A 142 0.78 -10.73 -11.72
C PRO A 142 0.99 -11.19 -10.27
N PRO A 143 -0.06 -11.15 -9.40
CA PRO A 143 0.09 -11.53 -8.00
C PRO A 143 0.56 -12.98 -7.80
N GLN A 144 0.26 -13.87 -8.75
CA GLN A 144 0.67 -15.26 -8.77
C GLN A 144 2.20 -15.38 -8.93
N ASP A 145 2.79 -14.56 -9.81
CA ASP A 145 4.24 -14.55 -10.05
C ASP A 145 5.00 -14.03 -8.82
N LEU A 146 4.37 -13.16 -8.01
CA LEU A 146 4.89 -12.80 -6.70
C LEU A 146 4.82 -13.97 -5.72
N ALA A 147 3.70 -14.69 -5.70
CA ALA A 147 3.42 -15.75 -4.74
C ALA A 147 4.26 -17.03 -4.99
N ASP A 148 4.51 -17.38 -6.26
CA ASP A 148 5.31 -18.55 -6.63
C ASP A 148 6.81 -18.25 -6.81
N GLY A 149 7.19 -16.97 -6.76
CA GLY A 149 8.57 -16.52 -6.86
C GLY A 149 9.11 -16.40 -8.30
N SER A 150 8.23 -16.47 -9.31
CA SER A 150 8.58 -16.19 -10.71
C SER A 150 9.04 -14.75 -10.89
N PHE A 151 8.39 -13.79 -10.22
CA PHE A 151 8.88 -12.42 -10.15
C PHE A 151 10.02 -12.31 -9.12
N ARG A 152 11.14 -11.73 -9.56
CA ARG A 152 12.33 -11.52 -8.73
C ARG A 152 12.78 -10.06 -8.80
N PHE A 153 12.73 -9.37 -7.66
CA PHE A 153 13.27 -8.02 -7.54
C PHE A 153 14.78 -8.08 -7.29
N LEU A 154 15.57 -7.62 -8.26
CA LEU A 154 17.04 -7.67 -8.22
C LEU A 154 17.57 -9.07 -7.85
N GLY A 155 16.94 -10.12 -8.41
CA GLY A 155 17.29 -11.53 -8.19
C GLY A 155 16.62 -12.20 -6.98
N ASN A 156 15.96 -11.44 -6.09
CA ASN A 156 15.35 -11.98 -4.87
C ASN A 156 13.84 -12.17 -5.07
N SER A 157 13.32 -13.34 -4.71
CA SER A 157 11.87 -13.58 -4.59
C SER A 157 11.33 -12.98 -3.29
N LEU A 158 10.00 -12.88 -3.17
CA LEU A 158 9.40 -12.47 -1.90
C LEU A 158 9.78 -13.42 -0.76
N ALA A 159 9.81 -14.73 -1.00
CA ALA A 159 10.21 -15.71 0.00
C ALA A 159 11.64 -15.47 0.52
N ASP A 160 12.58 -15.14 -0.39
CA ASP A 160 13.95 -14.78 -0.02
C ASP A 160 13.98 -13.54 0.91
N VAL A 161 13.15 -12.54 0.61
CA VAL A 161 13.05 -11.32 1.42
C VAL A 161 12.45 -11.59 2.80
N LEU A 162 11.37 -12.36 2.90
CA LEU A 162 10.74 -12.68 4.19
C LEU A 162 11.68 -13.49 5.10
N GLU A 163 12.42 -14.44 4.53
CA GLU A 163 13.46 -15.17 5.27
C GLU A 163 14.60 -14.24 5.70
N GLY A 164 15.01 -13.32 4.82
CA GLY A 164 15.97 -12.28 5.14
C GLY A 164 15.55 -11.37 6.31
N LEU A 165 14.28 -10.99 6.39
CA LEU A 165 13.72 -10.22 7.51
C LEU A 165 13.81 -11.00 8.83
N ARG A 166 13.59 -12.31 8.79
CA ARG A 166 13.77 -13.19 9.95
C ARG A 166 15.22 -13.19 10.43
N LEU A 167 16.18 -13.22 9.50
CA LEU A 167 17.61 -13.11 9.82
C LEU A 167 18.01 -11.74 10.37
N GLU A 168 17.27 -10.68 10.05
CA GLU A 168 17.40 -9.35 10.64
C GLU A 168 16.65 -9.16 11.96
N GLY A 169 16.11 -10.23 12.54
CA GLY A 169 15.47 -10.20 13.86
C GLY A 169 14.07 -9.59 13.86
N VAL A 170 13.40 -9.47 12.70
CA VAL A 170 11.98 -9.09 12.65
C VAL A 170 11.13 -10.22 13.23
N HIS A 171 10.15 -9.88 14.06
CA HIS A 171 9.32 -10.88 14.72
C HIS A 171 8.47 -11.67 13.70
N PRO A 172 8.25 -12.98 13.89
CA PRO A 172 7.44 -13.79 12.97
C PRO A 172 6.04 -13.24 12.69
N ASP A 173 5.36 -12.72 13.72
CA ASP A 173 4.03 -12.10 13.57
C ASP A 173 4.08 -10.84 12.69
N ASP A 174 5.13 -10.02 12.83
CA ASP A 174 5.34 -8.83 12.00
C ASP A 174 5.64 -9.23 10.55
N ILE A 175 6.46 -10.27 10.34
CA ILE A 175 6.74 -10.83 9.01
C ILE A 175 5.44 -11.33 8.37
N LYS A 176 4.57 -12.00 9.15
CA LYS A 176 3.28 -12.46 8.64
C LYS A 176 2.38 -11.30 8.26
N LEU A 177 2.28 -10.28 9.10
CA LEU A 177 1.50 -9.08 8.83
C LEU A 177 1.99 -8.38 7.55
N LEU A 178 3.31 -8.22 7.41
CA LEU A 178 3.97 -7.64 6.25
C LEU A 178 3.65 -8.45 4.98
N GLU A 179 3.80 -9.78 4.99
CA GLU A 179 3.40 -10.64 3.87
C GLU A 179 1.94 -10.37 3.43
N MET A 180 1.02 -10.27 4.39
CA MET A 180 -0.40 -10.02 4.09
C MET A 180 -0.64 -8.60 3.55
N TYR A 181 0.06 -7.59 4.05
CA TYR A 181 0.03 -6.23 3.47
C TYR A 181 0.54 -6.21 2.04
N LEU A 182 1.67 -6.84 1.77
CA LEU A 182 2.26 -6.88 0.44
C LEU A 182 1.37 -7.63 -0.56
N TRP A 183 0.79 -8.75 -0.13
CA TRP A 183 -0.15 -9.50 -0.96
C TRP A 183 -1.40 -8.68 -1.28
N ARG A 184 -1.99 -8.02 -0.27
CA ARG A 184 -3.13 -7.13 -0.48
C ARG A 184 -2.78 -6.03 -1.48
N GLN A 185 -1.65 -5.36 -1.28
CA GLN A 185 -1.19 -4.28 -2.14
C GLN A 185 -0.96 -4.74 -3.58
N SER A 186 -0.23 -5.85 -3.78
CA SER A 186 0.07 -6.39 -5.12
C SER A 186 -1.20 -6.72 -5.91
N ILE A 187 -2.20 -7.35 -5.27
CA ILE A 187 -3.48 -7.68 -5.92
C ILE A 187 -4.21 -6.41 -6.34
N ILE A 188 -4.34 -5.46 -5.42
CA ILE A 188 -5.09 -4.22 -5.60
C ILE A 188 -4.44 -3.34 -6.68
N GLN A 189 -3.12 -3.13 -6.64
CA GLN A 189 -2.40 -2.33 -7.64
C GLN A 189 -2.30 -3.01 -9.00
N TYR A 190 -2.25 -4.34 -9.05
CA TYR A 190 -2.35 -5.08 -10.30
C TYR A 190 -3.72 -4.87 -10.95
N LEU A 191 -4.80 -5.07 -10.19
CA LEU A 191 -6.17 -4.88 -10.68
C LEU A 191 -6.42 -3.45 -11.16
N GLU A 192 -5.90 -2.44 -10.47
CA GLU A 192 -5.99 -1.04 -10.93
C GLU A 192 -5.39 -0.82 -12.34
N LYS A 193 -4.36 -1.60 -12.71
CA LYS A 193 -3.68 -1.49 -14.01
C LYS A 193 -4.37 -2.30 -15.09
N VAL A 194 -4.86 -3.50 -14.74
CA VAL A 194 -5.44 -4.43 -15.71
C VAL A 194 -6.92 -4.18 -15.96
N ASP A 195 -7.65 -3.76 -14.93
CA ASP A 195 -9.09 -3.52 -14.97
C ASP A 195 -9.42 -2.00 -14.92
N PRO A 196 -9.80 -1.39 -16.04
CA PRO A 196 -10.12 0.04 -16.08
C PRO A 196 -11.33 0.41 -15.20
N THR A 197 -12.26 -0.52 -14.96
CA THR A 197 -13.47 -0.27 -14.16
C THR A 197 -13.13 -0.01 -12.69
N ILE A 198 -12.05 -0.59 -12.16
CA ILE A 198 -11.56 -0.28 -10.81
C ILE A 198 -11.31 1.22 -10.66
N ARG A 199 -10.59 1.83 -11.62
CA ARG A 199 -10.28 3.26 -11.55
C ARG A 199 -11.53 4.13 -11.66
N GLU A 200 -12.49 3.74 -12.48
CA GLU A 200 -13.78 4.44 -12.61
C GLU A 200 -14.57 4.43 -11.28
N ILE A 201 -14.64 3.27 -10.60
CA ILE A 201 -15.28 3.12 -9.29
C ILE A 201 -14.58 4.02 -8.25
N LEU A 202 -13.24 4.07 -8.26
CA LEU A 202 -12.46 4.84 -7.30
C LEU A 202 -12.59 6.36 -7.53
N ILE A 203 -12.46 6.84 -8.78
CA ILE A 203 -12.52 8.29 -9.08
C ILE A 203 -13.91 8.85 -8.80
N GLY A 204 -14.97 8.05 -8.96
CA GLY A 204 -16.32 8.46 -8.59
C GLY A 204 -16.51 8.74 -7.09
N LYS A 205 -15.54 8.40 -6.23
CA LYS A 205 -15.68 8.43 -4.77
C LYS A 205 -14.38 8.81 -4.06
N THR A 206 -14.22 10.09 -3.73
CA THR A 206 -12.99 10.63 -3.09
C THR A 206 -12.55 9.87 -1.84
N THR A 207 -13.45 9.53 -0.92
CA THR A 207 -13.08 8.77 0.30
C THR A 207 -12.52 7.39 -0.03
N LEU A 208 -13.15 6.71 -0.99
CA LEU A 208 -12.75 5.36 -1.41
C LEU A 208 -11.41 5.41 -2.13
N MET A 209 -11.17 6.43 -2.97
CA MET A 209 -9.86 6.68 -3.58
C MET A 209 -8.79 6.93 -2.51
N THR A 210 -9.05 7.78 -1.53
CA THR A 210 -8.08 8.05 -0.44
C THR A 210 -7.76 6.77 0.32
N LEU A 211 -8.78 6.01 0.71
CA LEU A 211 -8.62 4.71 1.38
C LEU A 211 -7.74 3.76 0.55
N TRP A 212 -8.08 3.60 -0.73
CA TRP A 212 -7.33 2.80 -1.67
C TRP A 212 -5.87 3.23 -1.77
N ARG A 213 -5.59 4.53 -1.81
CA ARG A 213 -4.23 5.07 -1.84
C ARG A 213 -3.45 4.78 -0.57
N VAL A 214 -4.04 4.89 0.61
CA VAL A 214 -3.32 4.52 1.84
C VAL A 214 -3.00 3.02 1.89
N LEU A 215 -3.90 2.17 1.36
CA LEU A 215 -3.66 0.72 1.27
C LEU A 215 -2.57 0.35 0.26
N THR A 216 -2.41 1.16 -0.78
CA THR A 216 -1.48 0.91 -1.88
C THR A 216 -0.14 1.65 -1.73
N ALA A 217 -0.07 2.71 -0.93
CA ALA A 217 1.16 3.48 -0.72
C ALA A 217 2.21 2.80 0.18
N GLY A 218 1.94 1.60 0.71
CA GLY A 218 2.89 0.87 1.57
C GLY A 218 3.20 1.52 2.93
N THR A 219 2.48 2.58 3.33
CA THR A 219 2.76 3.40 4.51
C THR A 219 2.80 2.61 5.82
N HIS A 220 1.90 1.63 5.99
CA HIS A 220 1.88 0.75 7.15
C HIS A 220 3.15 -0.11 7.25
N SER A 221 3.58 -0.68 6.12
CA SER A 221 4.79 -1.51 6.09
C SER A 221 6.03 -0.66 6.40
N ALA A 222 6.10 0.54 5.84
CA ALA A 222 7.16 1.51 6.12
C ALA A 222 7.22 1.87 7.62
N ALA A 223 6.07 2.11 8.25
CA ALA A 223 6.00 2.39 9.69
C ALA A 223 6.51 1.21 10.53
N VAL A 224 6.07 -0.02 10.23
CA VAL A 224 6.56 -1.24 10.90
C VAL A 224 8.08 -1.37 10.79
N PHE A 225 8.69 -1.08 9.63
CA PHE A 225 10.15 -1.15 9.51
C PHE A 225 10.90 -0.07 10.26
N LEU A 226 10.38 1.17 10.28
CA LEU A 226 11.01 2.24 11.04
C LEU A 226 10.94 1.99 12.55
N LEU A 227 9.87 1.34 13.03
CA LEU A 227 9.73 0.96 14.44
C LEU A 227 10.65 -0.22 14.76
N THR A 228 10.58 -1.31 13.97
CA THR A 228 11.37 -2.53 14.21
C THR A 228 12.87 -2.29 14.05
N SER A 229 13.31 -1.39 13.16
CA SER A 229 14.74 -1.03 13.04
C SER A 229 15.28 -0.30 14.27
N LYS A 230 14.39 0.34 15.04
CA LYS A 230 14.69 0.98 16.34
C LYS A 230 14.49 0.03 17.52
N GLY A 231 14.17 -1.25 17.26
CA GLY A 231 13.85 -2.23 18.31
C GLY A 231 12.49 -2.00 18.98
N ILE A 232 11.62 -1.17 18.38
CA ILE A 232 10.27 -0.88 18.88
C ILE A 232 9.29 -1.84 18.22
N ARG A 233 8.45 -2.48 19.02
CA ARG A 233 7.39 -3.37 18.54
C ARG A 233 6.13 -2.55 18.24
N PRO A 234 5.53 -2.69 17.05
CA PRO A 234 4.27 -2.02 16.70
C PRO A 234 3.07 -2.56 17.49
#